data_AF-A0AA85AI58-F1
#
_entry.id   AF-A0AA85AI58-F1
#
_cell.length_a   1.000
_cell.length_b   1.000
_cell.length_c   1.000
_cell.angle_alpha   90.00
_cell.angle_beta   90.00
_cell.angle_gamma   90.00
#
_symmetry.space_group_name_H-M   'P 1'
#
loop_
_entity.id
_entity.type
_entity.pdbx_description
1 polymer ?
#
loop_
_entity_poly.entity_id
_entity_poly.type
_entity_poly.pdbx_seq_one_letter_code
_entity_poly.pdbx_strand_id
1 'polypeptide(L)'
;MNKTKRALAKQGYLTTGEQDILNLILFEFKYMLYEIPCEWNIQLSDGSDEQRCPVSWLTYAELKKRNYATIVKQPKLIHINHHIKPDDVKAKYIPTEYIDQSDVILKQWELYDKFVSVYRQYTKLHESCFQ
;
A
#
# COMPACT_ATOMS: atom_id res chain seq x y z
N MET A 1 13.65 -1.00 28.38
CA MET A 1 12.32 -0.81 29.02
C MET A 1 12.04 0.61 29.53
N ASN A 2 13.04 1.38 30.01
CA ASN A 2 12.83 2.74 30.57
C ASN A 2 12.61 3.89 29.56
N LYS A 3 12.97 3.72 28.29
CA LYS A 3 12.80 4.74 27.24
C LYS A 3 11.40 4.72 26.61
N THR A 4 10.86 3.53 26.31
CA THR A 4 9.50 3.35 25.79
C THR A 4 8.43 3.88 26.74
N LYS A 5 8.56 3.59 28.05
CA LYS A 5 7.69 4.18 29.09
C LYS A 5 7.77 5.71 29.13
N ARG A 6 8.96 6.29 28.92
CA ARG A 6 9.15 7.75 28.86
C ARG A 6 8.56 8.37 27.59
N ALA A 7 8.68 7.71 26.45
CA ALA A 7 8.07 8.15 25.19
C ALA A 7 6.53 8.15 25.28
N LEU A 8 5.95 7.06 25.81
CA LEU A 8 4.52 6.95 26.10
C LEU A 8 4.05 8.03 27.09
N ALA A 9 4.78 8.23 28.19
CA ALA A 9 4.44 9.26 29.18
C ALA A 9 4.56 10.69 28.63
N LYS A 10 5.37 10.91 27.59
CA LYS A 10 5.57 12.23 26.96
C LYS A 10 4.57 12.52 25.83
N GLN A 11 4.17 11.50 25.08
CA GLN A 11 3.18 11.64 23.99
C GLN A 11 1.72 11.58 24.49
N GLY A 12 1.46 10.94 25.64
CA GLY A 12 0.13 10.86 26.25
C GLY A 12 -0.87 9.94 25.55
N TYR A 13 -0.66 9.63 24.26
CA TYR A 13 -1.42 8.67 23.47
C TYR A 13 -0.59 8.14 22.28
N LEU A 14 -1.04 7.03 21.67
CA LEU A 14 -0.44 6.41 20.49
C LEU A 14 -1.36 6.65 19.28
N THR A 15 -1.01 7.59 18.40
CA THR A 15 -1.81 7.98 17.24
C THR A 15 -1.98 6.83 16.24
N THR A 16 -0.94 6.02 16.06
CA THR A 16 -0.94 4.86 15.14
C THR A 16 -0.85 3.52 15.88
N GLY A 17 -1.13 3.53 17.18
CA GLY A 17 -1.20 2.32 18.00
C GLY A 17 0.11 1.56 18.06
N GLU A 18 0.10 0.31 17.59
CA GLU A 18 1.26 -0.58 17.61
C GLU A 18 2.43 -0.08 16.75
N GLN A 19 2.15 0.63 15.65
CA GLN A 19 3.18 1.16 14.76
C GLN A 19 4.08 2.17 15.49
N ASP A 20 3.52 2.99 16.37
CA ASP A 20 4.29 3.93 17.20
C ASP A 20 5.21 3.20 18.17
N ILE A 21 4.73 2.14 18.83
CA ILE A 21 5.56 1.33 19.74
C ILE A 21 6.70 0.65 18.99
N LEU A 22 6.40 0.05 17.84
CA LEU A 22 7.39 -0.60 16.99
C LEU A 22 8.43 0.41 16.50
N ASN A 23 8.01 1.57 16.01
CA ASN A 23 8.92 2.64 15.59
C ASN A 23 9.86 3.09 16.72
N LEU A 24 9.37 3.20 17.96
CA LEU A 24 10.21 3.55 19.11
C LEU A 24 11.23 2.46 19.44
N ILE A 25 10.84 1.18 19.35
CA ILE A 25 11.75 0.05 19.56
C ILE A 25 12.81 0.03 18.45
N LEU A 26 12.39 0.16 17.20
CA LEU A 26 13.28 0.15 16.03
C LEU A 26 14.23 1.35 16.01
N PHE A 27 13.80 2.51 16.50
CA PHE A 27 14.68 3.67 16.64
C PHE A 27 15.87 3.38 17.57
N GLU A 28 15.63 2.70 18.68
CA GLU A 28 16.67 2.33 19.66
C GLU A 28 17.49 1.11 19.21
N PHE A 29 16.84 0.14 18.56
CA PHE A 29 17.43 -1.16 18.22
C PHE A 29 17.36 -1.44 16.72
N LYS A 30 17.88 -0.50 15.92
CA LYS A 30 17.82 -0.57 14.44
C LYS A 30 18.37 -1.88 13.86
N TYR A 31 19.33 -2.52 14.54
CA TYR A 31 19.92 -3.79 14.11
C TYR A 31 18.93 -4.98 14.14
N MET A 32 17.78 -4.85 14.80
CA MET A 32 16.72 -5.87 14.78
C MET A 32 15.82 -5.74 13.53
N LEU A 33 15.97 -4.66 12.76
CA LEU A 33 15.13 -4.40 11.60
C LEU A 33 15.66 -5.15 10.38
N TYR A 34 14.81 -6.01 9.81
CA TYR A 34 14.95 -6.42 8.44
C TYR A 34 14.13 -5.47 7.56
N GLU A 35 14.80 -4.69 6.71
CA GLU A 35 14.13 -3.76 5.81
C GLU A 35 13.50 -4.53 4.64
N ILE A 36 12.17 -4.49 4.56
CA ILE A 36 11.41 -5.14 3.50
C ILE A 36 11.43 -4.24 2.25
N PRO A 37 11.66 -4.77 1.04
CA PRO A 37 11.54 -3.98 -0.18
C PRO A 37 10.19 -3.28 -0.31
N CYS A 38 10.20 -2.00 -0.70
CA CYS A 38 9.01 -1.15 -0.66
C CYS A 38 7.81 -1.70 -1.46
N GLU A 39 8.02 -2.55 -2.46
CA GLU A 39 6.93 -3.15 -3.23
C GLU A 39 6.02 -4.11 -2.44
N TRP A 40 6.42 -4.47 -1.22
CA TRP A 40 5.66 -5.29 -0.28
C TRP A 40 4.78 -4.50 0.69
N ASN A 41 4.75 -3.17 0.63
CA ASN A 41 3.87 -2.37 1.47
C ASN A 41 3.51 -1.06 0.76
N ILE A 42 2.77 -1.16 -0.35
CA ILE A 42 2.27 0.02 -1.06
C ILE A 42 1.09 0.61 -0.31
N GLN A 43 1.35 1.63 0.50
CA GLN A 43 0.35 2.36 1.27
C GLN A 43 -0.42 3.34 0.37
N LEU A 44 -1.73 3.44 0.60
CA LEU A 44 -2.67 4.24 -0.19
C LEU A 44 -3.33 5.39 0.60
N SER A 45 -2.82 5.75 1.77
CA SER A 45 -3.25 6.95 2.50
C SER A 45 -2.63 8.22 1.91
N ASP A 46 -3.35 9.34 1.90
CA ASP A 46 -2.88 10.65 1.38
C ASP A 46 -1.50 11.08 1.92
N GLY A 47 -1.20 10.78 3.19
CA GLY A 47 0.11 11.11 3.79
C GLY A 47 1.30 10.26 3.30
N SER A 48 1.09 9.31 2.40
CA SER A 48 2.13 8.37 1.92
C SER A 48 2.68 8.71 0.53
N ASP A 49 2.13 9.72 -0.14
CA ASP A 49 2.42 10.03 -1.56
C ASP A 49 3.92 10.20 -1.85
N GLU A 50 4.61 11.03 -1.08
CA GLU A 50 6.04 11.35 -1.29
C GLU A 50 6.97 10.15 -1.05
N GLN A 51 6.57 9.21 -0.20
CA GLN A 51 7.36 8.04 0.19
C GLN A 51 6.90 6.76 -0.50
N ARG A 52 5.88 6.84 -1.35
CA ARG A 52 5.31 5.65 -1.99
C ARG A 52 6.31 5.06 -2.98
N CYS A 53 6.48 3.75 -2.91
CA CYS A 53 7.28 3.00 -3.86
C CYS A 53 6.76 3.27 -5.28
N PRO A 54 7.61 3.71 -6.23
CA PRO A 54 7.20 3.93 -7.60
C PRO A 54 7.01 2.58 -8.29
N VAL A 55 5.78 2.08 -8.29
CA VAL A 55 5.43 0.76 -8.83
C VAL A 55 4.54 0.87 -10.05
N SER A 56 4.70 -0.08 -10.97
CA SER A 56 3.81 -0.24 -12.13
C SER A 56 2.89 -1.43 -11.95
N TRP A 57 1.64 -1.26 -12.39
CA TRP A 57 0.70 -2.38 -12.50
C TRP A 57 0.96 -3.25 -13.74
N LEU A 58 1.74 -2.76 -14.70
CA LEU A 58 2.06 -3.50 -15.92
C LEU A 58 3.06 -4.61 -15.63
N THR A 59 2.91 -5.73 -16.33
CA THR A 59 3.88 -6.83 -16.31
C THR A 59 5.23 -6.40 -16.85
N TYR A 60 6.29 -7.08 -16.44
CA TYR A 60 7.63 -6.86 -17.00
C TYR A 60 7.65 -6.93 -18.54
N ALA A 61 6.88 -7.84 -19.12
CA ALA A 61 6.76 -7.96 -20.59
C ALA A 61 6.12 -6.73 -21.23
N GLU A 62 5.07 -6.18 -20.63
CA GLU A 62 4.41 -4.96 -21.09
C GLU A 62 5.28 -3.73 -20.93
N LEU A 63 6.00 -3.61 -19.80
CA LEU A 63 6.98 -2.55 -19.55
C LEU A 63 8.11 -2.56 -20.57
N LYS A 64 8.67 -3.74 -20.84
CA LYS A 64 9.71 -3.93 -21.85
C LYS A 64 9.23 -3.57 -23.24
N LYS A 65 8.00 -3.95 -23.62
CA LYS A 65 7.39 -3.58 -24.91
C LYS A 65 7.24 -2.06 -25.07
N ARG A 66 7.03 -1.33 -23.97
CA ARG A 66 6.87 0.12 -23.95
C ARG A 66 8.18 0.90 -23.69
N ASN A 67 9.35 0.22 -23.72
CA ASN A 67 10.67 0.80 -23.43
C ASN A 67 10.86 1.39 -22.02
N TYR A 68 10.08 0.92 -21.03
CA TYR A 68 10.29 1.27 -19.63
C TYR A 68 11.26 0.27 -18.97
N ALA A 69 12.56 0.45 -19.24
CA ALA A 69 13.62 -0.43 -18.72
C ALA A 69 13.98 -0.15 -17.25
N THR A 70 13.63 1.03 -16.73
CA THR A 70 14.01 1.50 -15.38
C THR A 70 12.94 1.24 -14.33
N ILE A 71 11.71 0.91 -14.73
CA ILE A 71 10.61 0.58 -13.80
C ILE A 71 10.66 -0.93 -13.57
N VAL A 72 11.30 -1.33 -12.49
CA VAL A 72 11.55 -2.75 -12.17
C VAL A 72 10.62 -3.31 -11.10
N LYS A 73 9.79 -2.47 -10.48
CA LYS A 73 9.00 -2.87 -9.31
C LYS A 73 7.52 -2.93 -9.64
N GLN A 74 6.98 -4.14 -9.60
CA GLN A 74 5.53 -4.37 -9.56
C GLN A 74 5.08 -4.47 -8.10
N PRO A 75 3.85 -4.01 -7.77
CA PRO A 75 3.33 -4.19 -6.43
C PRO A 75 3.18 -5.68 -6.10
N LYS A 76 3.69 -6.09 -4.94
CA LYS A 76 3.47 -7.44 -4.37
C LYS A 76 2.37 -7.44 -3.33
N LEU A 77 2.26 -6.35 -2.56
CA LEU A 77 1.19 -6.13 -1.61
C LEU A 77 0.78 -4.66 -1.59
N ILE A 78 -0.53 -4.45 -1.71
CA ILE A 78 -1.15 -3.13 -1.63
C ILE A 78 -1.92 -3.06 -0.33
N HIS A 79 -1.62 -2.04 0.45
CA HIS A 79 -2.19 -1.83 1.77
C HIS A 79 -3.11 -0.60 1.72
N ILE A 80 -4.42 -0.85 1.79
CA ILE A 80 -5.41 0.21 2.04
C ILE A 80 -5.33 0.61 3.52
N ASN A 81 -4.37 1.45 3.85
CA ASN A 81 -4.21 2.08 5.16
C ASN A 81 -5.07 3.35 5.31
N HIS A 82 -6.20 3.41 4.60
CA HIS A 82 -7.20 4.47 4.69
C HIS A 82 -8.37 4.03 5.59
N HIS A 83 -9.07 4.98 6.22
CA HIS A 83 -10.21 4.69 7.10
C HIS A 83 -11.44 4.16 6.34
N ILE A 84 -11.65 4.65 5.12
CA ILE A 84 -12.68 4.16 4.22
C ILE A 84 -12.14 2.93 3.48
N LYS A 85 -12.72 1.77 3.73
CA LYS A 85 -12.40 0.50 3.06
C LYS A 85 -13.30 0.32 1.82
N PRO A 86 -12.93 -0.58 0.89
CA PRO A 86 -13.73 -0.86 -0.30
C PRO A 86 -15.19 -1.22 0.02
N ASP A 87 -15.44 -1.88 1.15
CA ASP A 87 -16.78 -2.30 1.60
C ASP A 87 -17.61 -1.13 2.16
N ASP A 88 -16.96 -0.08 2.66
CA ASP A 88 -17.64 1.12 3.17
C ASP A 88 -18.21 1.97 2.02
N VAL A 89 -17.67 1.81 0.81
CA VAL A 89 -18.11 2.52 -0.38
C VAL A 89 -19.35 1.85 -0.98
N LYS A 90 -20.54 2.28 -0.51
CA LYS A 90 -21.87 1.82 -0.99
C LYS A 90 -22.16 2.07 -2.48
N ALA A 91 -21.31 2.83 -3.18
CA ALA A 91 -21.59 3.25 -4.54
C ALA A 91 -21.27 2.14 -5.57
N LYS A 92 -22.04 2.18 -6.67
CA LYS A 92 -21.68 1.69 -8.00
C LYS A 92 -20.41 2.42 -8.48
N TYR A 93 -19.31 2.27 -7.76
CA TYR A 93 -17.98 2.67 -8.20
C TYR A 93 -17.70 1.81 -9.44
N ILE A 94 -17.85 2.45 -10.60
CA ILE A 94 -17.46 1.92 -11.89
C ILE A 94 -16.02 2.39 -12.04
N PRO A 95 -15.04 1.48 -11.96
CA PRO A 95 -13.65 1.84 -12.20
C PRO A 95 -13.58 2.52 -13.55
N THR A 96 -13.04 3.73 -13.60
CA THR A 96 -12.76 4.40 -14.87
C THR A 96 -11.82 3.49 -15.66
N GLU A 97 -12.24 3.03 -16.85
CA GLU A 97 -11.38 2.25 -17.77
C GLU A 97 -10.20 3.07 -18.32
N TYR A 98 -10.11 4.35 -17.93
CA TYR A 98 -9.07 5.26 -18.34
C TYR A 98 -7.76 4.96 -17.62
N ILE A 99 -7.05 3.94 -18.10
CA ILE A 99 -5.60 3.87 -17.94
C ILE A 99 -5.05 4.73 -19.06
N ASP A 100 -4.69 5.98 -18.75
CA ASP A 100 -3.95 6.80 -19.70
C ASP A 100 -2.70 6.01 -20.13
N GLN A 101 -2.41 6.04 -21.43
CA GLN A 101 -1.25 5.36 -22.01
C GLN A 101 0.08 5.92 -21.46
N SER A 102 0.02 7.07 -20.77
CA SER A 102 1.13 7.76 -20.11
C SER A 102 1.46 7.29 -18.68
N ASP A 103 0.55 6.64 -17.94
CA ASP A 103 0.71 6.34 -16.51
C ASP A 103 1.29 4.93 -16.27
N VAL A 104 2.57 4.74 -16.61
CA VAL A 104 3.26 3.49 -16.26
C VAL A 104 3.45 3.37 -14.75
N ILE A 105 3.55 4.50 -14.03
CA ILE A 105 3.53 4.56 -12.58
C ILE A 105 2.18 5.13 -12.17
N LEU A 106 1.38 4.33 -11.47
CA LEU A 106 0.06 4.75 -11.05
C LEU A 106 0.16 5.69 -9.82
N LYS A 107 -0.63 6.76 -9.84
CA LYS A 107 -0.88 7.66 -8.69
C LYS A 107 -1.73 6.94 -7.64
N GLN A 108 -1.84 7.53 -6.44
CA GLN A 108 -2.57 6.92 -5.33
C GLN A 108 -4.00 6.51 -5.70
N TRP A 109 -4.76 7.43 -6.29
CA TRP A 109 -6.17 7.21 -6.61
C TRP A 109 -6.31 6.17 -7.73
N GLU A 110 -5.41 6.18 -8.72
CA GLU A 110 -5.36 5.17 -9.79
C GLU A 110 -5.07 3.77 -9.22
N LEU A 111 -4.17 3.67 -8.25
CA LEU A 111 -3.88 2.42 -7.53
C LEU A 111 -5.08 1.95 -6.71
N TYR A 112 -5.75 2.86 -6.00
CA TYR A 112 -6.95 2.56 -5.22
C TYR A 112 -8.08 2.06 -6.11
N ASP A 113 -8.35 2.76 -7.21
CA ASP A 113 -9.36 2.43 -8.20
C ASP A 113 -9.14 1.06 -8.81
N LYS A 114 -7.87 0.76 -9.17
CA LYS A 114 -7.47 -0.54 -9.66
C LYS A 114 -7.64 -1.64 -8.61
N PHE A 115 -7.24 -1.37 -7.36
CA PHE A 115 -7.43 -2.31 -6.26
C PHE A 115 -8.90 -2.64 -6.04
N VAL A 116 -9.77 -1.62 -5.93
CA VAL A 116 -11.21 -1.80 -5.68
C VAL A 116 -11.86 -2.58 -6.82
N SER A 117 -11.47 -2.31 -8.07
CA SER A 117 -11.92 -3.06 -9.25
C SER A 117 -11.63 -4.56 -9.12
N VAL A 118 -10.39 -4.90 -8.77
CA VAL A 118 -9.95 -6.30 -8.60
C VAL A 118 -10.61 -6.94 -7.39
N TYR A 119 -10.59 -6.28 -6.23
CA TYR A 119 -11.21 -6.75 -4.99
C TYR A 119 -12.69 -7.15 -5.21
N ARG A 120 -13.47 -6.32 -5.90
CA ARG A 120 -14.89 -6.58 -6.19
C ARG A 120 -15.13 -7.76 -7.14
N GLN A 121 -14.14 -8.19 -7.90
CA GLN A 121 -14.23 -9.43 -8.69
C GLN A 121 -14.10 -10.65 -7.77
N TYR A 122 -13.19 -10.58 -6.79
CA TYR A 122 -12.95 -11.65 -5.84
C TYR A 122 -14.05 -11.78 -4.78
N THR A 123 -14.70 -10.70 -4.34
CA THR A 123 -15.82 -10.78 -3.38
C THR A 123 -17.06 -11.50 -3.94
N LYS A 124 -17.13 -11.71 -5.26
CA LYS A 124 -18.18 -12.49 -5.91
C LYS A 124 -17.86 -13.98 -6.01
N LEU A 125 -16.62 -14.37 -5.71
CA LEU A 125 -16.21 -15.76 -5.73
C LEU A 125 -16.60 -16.45 -4.43
N HIS A 126 -17.06 -17.68 -4.53
CA HIS A 126 -17.37 -18.50 -3.37
C HIS A 126 -16.07 -18.96 -2.69
N GLU A 127 -16.05 -19.02 -1.35
CA GLU A 127 -14.84 -19.39 -0.58
C GLU A 127 -14.27 -20.76 -0.96
N SER A 128 -15.12 -21.66 -1.45
CA SER A 128 -14.69 -22.98 -1.97
C SER A 128 -13.73 -22.91 -3.16
N CYS A 129 -13.60 -21.76 -3.82
CA CYS A 129 -12.62 -21.57 -4.89
C CYS A 129 -11.17 -21.46 -4.39
N PHE A 130 -10.96 -21.36 -3.07
CA PHE A 130 -9.65 -21.14 -2.44
C PHE A 130 -9.24 -22.25 -1.46
N GLN A 131 -9.95 -23.38 -1.46
CA GLN A 131 -9.66 -24.57 -0.66
C GLN A 131 -8.77 -25.56 -1.40
#